data_AF-A0AAV7KEC5-F1
#
_entry.id   AF-A0AAV7KEC5-F1
#
_cell.length_a   1.000
_cell.length_b   1.000
_cell.length_c   1.000
_cell.angle_alpha   90.00
_cell.angle_beta   90.00
_cell.angle_gamma   90.00
#
_symmetry.space_group_name_H-M   'P 1'
#
loop_
_entity.id
_entity.type
_entity.pdbx_description
1 polymer ?
#
loop_
_entity_poly.entity_id
_entity_poly.type
_entity_poly.pdbx_seq_one_letter_code
_entity_poly.pdbx_strand_id
1 'polypeptide(L)'
;MAAKHPSPSPLVFPLLALVDFYPVSDKLTIQLTLNGKARSMERSGSEQLSKCLKRIQLNACDKKQRGINKKNKSTEPMPSSPITDLLFNKIPINSELSNSEAWKEDCVLRVGTEEFHVRVNIPRVLVISLPRHTLQACPVVPQPQFSRCEMHSCQWSWCRVEDPEFCEKTLLQALSHGRVELSDQLMSTFKLVKISDSYVYCPDSVDVGYKLLVLCQPLDPISRQKVGINCYAISSTPVQLFPETEGQVDRFMHTRQVTDTNHLRVISYNILADMWANSKDCQTVIYPHCSPLSLDSDYRRALTNRELINYHPDIVCLQEVSKYRYTDSIMPAMESVGFTGHFALKTGEMPEGEVILYRRDRFEVIDVYSLHSGIFFNQSNAVLQ
;
A
#
# COMPACT_ATOMS: atom_id res chain seq x y z
N MET A 1 16.79 34.43 -17.31
CA MET A 1 15.33 34.25 -17.28
C MET A 1 15.06 32.76 -17.37
N ALA A 2 14.72 32.11 -16.25
CA ALA A 2 14.32 30.70 -16.28
C ALA A 2 12.96 30.62 -17.00
N ALA A 3 12.91 29.94 -18.14
CA ALA A 3 11.67 29.70 -18.86
C ALA A 3 10.78 28.85 -17.95
N LYS A 4 9.65 29.39 -17.49
CA LYS A 4 8.63 28.58 -16.83
C LYS A 4 8.15 27.56 -17.86
N HIS A 5 8.50 26.29 -17.66
CA HIS A 5 7.88 25.21 -18.40
C HIS A 5 6.35 25.31 -18.26
N PRO A 6 5.59 25.19 -19.36
CA PRO A 6 4.14 25.25 -19.28
C PRO A 6 3.66 24.11 -18.37
N SER A 7 2.91 24.43 -17.32
CA SER A 7 2.28 23.42 -16.48
C SER A 7 1.48 22.47 -17.37
N PRO A 8 1.69 21.15 -17.30
CA PRO A 8 0.94 20.21 -18.12
C PRO A 8 -0.55 20.46 -17.91
N SER A 9 -1.32 20.49 -19.00
CA SER A 9 -2.77 20.55 -18.90
C SER A 9 -3.24 19.37 -18.06
N PRO A 10 -4.11 19.59 -17.06
CA PRO A 10 -4.53 18.52 -16.17
C PRO A 10 -5.23 17.42 -16.98
N LEU A 11 -4.89 16.16 -16.72
CA LEU A 11 -5.65 15.04 -17.27
C LEU A 11 -7.03 15.08 -16.62
N VAL A 12 -8.07 15.34 -17.41
CA VAL A 12 -9.44 15.44 -16.92
C VAL A 12 -10.05 14.04 -16.88
N PHE A 13 -10.19 13.48 -15.69
CA PHE A 13 -10.90 12.22 -15.47
C PHE A 13 -12.34 12.50 -15.03
N PRO A 14 -13.29 11.63 -15.38
CA PRO A 14 -14.66 11.75 -14.90
C PRO A 14 -14.69 11.65 -13.37
N LEU A 15 -15.49 12.51 -12.73
CA LEU A 15 -15.74 12.44 -11.29
C LEU A 15 -16.39 11.08 -10.95
N LEU A 16 -16.04 10.50 -9.80
CA LEU A 16 -16.61 9.22 -9.36
C LEU A 16 -17.32 9.33 -8.02
N ALA A 17 -18.38 8.54 -7.90
CA ALA A 17 -18.93 8.11 -6.64
C ALA A 17 -18.65 6.61 -6.48
N LEU A 18 -17.78 6.26 -5.55
CA LEU A 18 -17.43 4.87 -5.25
C LEU A 18 -18.40 4.34 -4.21
N VAL A 19 -19.04 3.21 -4.50
CA VAL A 19 -20.02 2.59 -3.61
C VAL A 19 -19.60 1.18 -3.26
N ASP A 20 -19.50 0.87 -1.97
CA ASP A 20 -19.30 -0.49 -1.48
C ASP A 20 -20.52 -0.94 -0.72
N PHE A 21 -21.12 -2.04 -1.15
CA PHE A 21 -22.20 -2.68 -0.43
C PHE A 21 -21.77 -4.04 0.10
N TYR A 22 -22.02 -4.28 1.39
CA TYR A 22 -21.77 -5.53 2.09
C TYR A 22 -23.13 -6.09 2.54
N PRO A 23 -23.74 -7.00 1.75
CA PRO A 23 -25.11 -7.46 1.99
C PRO A 23 -25.32 -8.09 3.37
N VAL A 24 -24.33 -8.86 3.84
CA VAL A 24 -24.40 -9.58 5.13
C VAL A 24 -24.55 -8.63 6.31
N SER A 25 -23.89 -7.47 6.27
CA SER A 25 -23.94 -6.47 7.34
C SER A 25 -24.89 -5.31 7.06
N ASP A 26 -25.64 -5.37 5.96
CA ASP A 26 -26.45 -4.28 5.41
C ASP A 26 -25.71 -2.93 5.34
N LYS A 27 -24.39 -2.97 5.13
CA LYS A 27 -23.52 -1.80 5.18
C LYS A 27 -23.20 -1.30 3.78
N LEU A 28 -23.55 -0.05 3.50
CA LEU A 28 -23.26 0.65 2.26
C LEU A 28 -22.35 1.86 2.52
N THR A 29 -21.18 1.89 1.90
CA THR A 29 -20.24 3.01 2.01
C THR A 29 -20.20 3.77 0.69
N ILE A 30 -20.33 5.10 0.74
CA ILE A 30 -20.24 5.97 -0.44
C ILE A 30 -19.07 6.93 -0.24
N GLN A 31 -18.17 6.96 -1.22
CA GLN A 31 -17.00 7.83 -1.23
C GLN A 31 -16.99 8.69 -2.50
N LEU A 32 -16.84 10.00 -2.34
CA LEU A 32 -16.77 10.96 -3.44
C LEU A 32 -16.09 12.26 -2.98
N THR A 33 -15.60 13.05 -3.93
CA THR A 33 -15.03 14.38 -3.64
C THR A 33 -16.08 15.45 -3.93
N LEU A 34 -16.55 16.15 -2.90
CA LEU A 34 -17.49 17.26 -3.02
C LEU A 34 -16.79 18.57 -2.67
N ASN A 35 -16.87 19.58 -3.55
CA ASN A 35 -16.22 20.88 -3.36
C ASN A 35 -14.72 20.75 -3.01
N GLY A 36 -14.00 19.86 -3.70
CA GLY A 36 -12.59 19.57 -3.48
C GLY A 36 -12.26 18.82 -2.18
N LYS A 37 -13.26 18.35 -1.42
CA LYS A 37 -13.06 17.60 -0.17
C LYS A 37 -13.54 16.18 -0.32
N ALA A 38 -12.67 15.22 -0.04
CA ALA A 38 -13.04 13.82 0.08
C ALA A 38 -14.12 13.65 1.17
N ARG A 39 -15.21 12.99 0.81
CA ARG A 39 -16.32 12.63 1.68
C ARG A 39 -16.46 11.12 1.65
N SER A 40 -16.61 10.54 2.84
CA SER A 40 -17.00 9.15 3.03
C SER A 40 -18.20 9.13 3.96
N MET A 41 -19.18 8.30 3.64
CA MET A 41 -20.36 8.11 4.48
C MET A 41 -20.83 6.67 4.44
N GLU A 42 -21.23 6.19 5.61
CA GLU A 42 -21.82 4.88 5.79
C GLU A 42 -23.34 5.03 5.93
N ARG A 43 -24.06 4.19 5.20
CA ARG A 43 -25.52 4.08 5.15
C ARG A 43 -25.92 2.61 5.24
N SER A 44 -27.19 2.39 5.55
CA SER A 44 -27.79 1.07 5.45
C SER A 44 -28.22 0.81 4.00
N GLY A 45 -28.04 -0.41 3.51
CA GLY A 45 -28.54 -0.83 2.20
C GLY A 45 -30.07 -0.83 2.13
N SER A 46 -30.74 -1.17 3.24
CA SER A 46 -32.19 -1.12 3.38
C SER A 46 -32.77 0.30 3.59
N GLU A 47 -31.94 1.31 3.85
CA GLU A 47 -32.38 2.71 3.91
C GLU A 47 -32.88 3.18 2.54
N GLN A 48 -33.98 3.93 2.51
CA GLN A 48 -34.49 4.57 1.29
C GLN A 48 -33.48 5.55 0.68
N LEU A 49 -33.34 5.51 -0.65
CA LEU A 49 -32.45 6.35 -1.45
C LEU A 49 -32.64 7.84 -1.15
N SER A 50 -33.89 8.29 -0.97
CA SER A 50 -34.21 9.70 -0.68
C SER A 50 -33.47 10.25 0.54
N LYS A 51 -33.28 9.43 1.59
CA LYS A 51 -32.54 9.83 2.80
C LYS A 51 -31.04 9.93 2.51
N CYS A 52 -30.51 9.04 1.68
CA CYS A 52 -29.12 9.07 1.27
C CYS A 52 -28.81 10.33 0.42
N LEU A 53 -29.61 10.59 -0.62
CA LEU A 53 -29.46 11.76 -1.49
C LEU A 53 -29.56 13.08 -0.73
N LYS A 54 -30.53 13.21 0.19
CA LYS A 54 -30.62 14.39 1.08
C LYS A 54 -29.33 14.63 1.87
N ARG A 55 -28.64 13.57 2.32
CA ARG A 55 -27.39 13.71 3.08
C ARG A 55 -26.21 14.09 2.20
N ILE A 56 -26.16 13.60 0.96
CA ILE A 56 -25.18 14.04 -0.05
C ILE A 56 -25.41 15.53 -0.35
N GLN A 57 -26.65 15.93 -0.59
CA GLN A 57 -27.05 17.33 -0.80
C GLN A 57 -26.58 18.22 0.36
N LEU A 58 -26.84 17.80 1.61
CA LEU A 58 -26.39 18.53 2.80
C LEU A 58 -24.85 18.63 2.90
N ASN A 59 -24.12 17.63 2.40
CA ASN A 59 -22.65 17.64 2.36
C ASN A 59 -22.06 18.53 1.27
N ALA A 60 -22.83 18.76 0.20
CA ALA A 60 -22.51 19.70 -0.87
C ALA A 60 -22.82 21.15 -0.47
N CYS A 61 -23.82 21.38 0.39
CA CYS A 61 -24.11 22.71 0.94
C CYS A 61 -22.98 23.24 1.83
N ASP A 62 -22.62 24.50 1.61
CA ASP A 62 -21.53 25.17 2.33
C ASP A 62 -21.84 25.38 3.82
N LYS A 63 -20.80 25.35 4.68
CA LYS A 63 -20.96 25.42 6.15
C LYS A 63 -21.74 26.67 6.63
N LYS A 64 -21.71 27.78 5.88
CA LYS A 64 -22.45 29.01 6.19
C LYS A 64 -23.98 28.83 6.16
N GLN A 65 -24.51 27.87 5.39
CA GLN A 65 -25.95 27.57 5.34
C GLN A 65 -26.43 26.67 6.48
N ARG A 66 -25.54 25.89 7.12
CA ARG A 66 -25.90 24.98 8.22
C ARG A 66 -26.22 25.71 9.54
N GLY A 67 -25.72 26.93 9.74
CA GLY A 67 -25.91 27.71 10.96
C GLY A 67 -27.21 28.53 11.01
N ILE A 68 -27.78 28.87 9.85
CA ILE A 68 -29.01 29.70 9.75
C ILE A 68 -30.24 28.88 10.20
N ASN A 69 -30.28 27.58 9.89
CA ASN A 69 -31.38 26.68 10.23
C ASN A 69 -31.61 26.45 11.73
N LYS A 70 -30.67 26.83 12.61
CA LYS A 70 -30.83 26.62 14.07
C LYS A 70 -31.23 27.87 14.85
N LYS A 71 -31.26 29.07 14.24
CA LYS A 71 -31.54 30.30 15.00
C LYS A 71 -32.51 31.31 14.40
N ASN A 72 -32.88 31.28 13.12
CA ASN A 72 -33.87 32.26 12.61
C ASN A 72 -34.87 31.63 11.63
N LYS A 73 -36.16 31.66 11.99
CA LYS A 73 -37.28 31.70 11.04
C LYS A 73 -37.29 33.11 10.43
N SER A 74 -36.64 33.32 9.30
CA SER A 74 -36.79 34.55 8.51
C SER A 74 -37.20 34.23 7.07
N THR A 75 -38.17 35.01 6.60
CA THR A 75 -38.88 34.95 5.32
C THR A 75 -38.09 35.59 4.16
N GLU A 76 -36.90 35.08 3.87
CA GLU A 76 -36.20 35.36 2.61
C GLU A 76 -36.11 34.06 1.78
N PRO A 77 -36.10 34.14 0.42
CA PRO A 77 -35.98 32.95 -0.41
C PRO A 77 -34.63 32.30 -0.15
N MET A 78 -34.66 31.10 0.44
CA MET A 78 -33.50 30.25 0.64
C MET A 78 -32.74 30.10 -0.69
N PRO A 79 -31.41 30.22 -0.74
CA PRO A 79 -30.66 29.77 -1.91
C PRO A 79 -31.01 28.30 -2.17
N SER A 80 -31.50 28.00 -3.37
CA SER A 80 -31.98 26.67 -3.75
C SER A 80 -30.89 25.63 -3.47
N SER A 81 -31.21 24.62 -2.66
CA SER A 81 -30.28 23.53 -2.39
C SER A 81 -29.91 22.83 -3.71
N PRO A 82 -28.64 22.42 -3.90
CA PRO A 82 -28.21 21.84 -5.17
C PRO A 82 -29.01 20.59 -5.48
N ILE A 83 -29.52 20.47 -6.70
CA ILE A 83 -30.26 19.27 -7.14
C ILE A 83 -29.37 18.05 -6.92
N THR A 84 -29.89 17.01 -6.26
CA THR A 84 -29.13 15.79 -5.93
C THR A 84 -29.94 14.57 -6.29
N ASP A 85 -29.64 14.00 -7.45
CA ASP A 85 -30.39 12.89 -8.04
C ASP A 85 -29.43 11.78 -8.46
N LEU A 86 -29.90 10.53 -8.35
CA LEU A 86 -29.22 9.38 -8.92
C LEU A 86 -29.93 9.01 -10.22
N LEU A 87 -29.19 8.92 -11.32
CA LEU A 87 -29.73 8.65 -12.65
C LEU A 87 -29.20 7.32 -13.18
N PHE A 88 -30.06 6.56 -13.87
CA PHE A 88 -29.68 5.42 -14.69
C PHE A 88 -30.16 5.67 -16.12
N ASN A 89 -29.28 5.58 -17.11
CA ASN A 89 -29.60 5.95 -18.50
C ASN A 89 -30.24 7.33 -18.65
N LYS A 90 -29.75 8.32 -17.88
CA LYS A 90 -30.27 9.71 -17.81
C LYS A 90 -31.68 9.84 -17.22
N ILE A 91 -32.26 8.77 -16.68
CA ILE A 91 -33.56 8.77 -16.02
C ILE A 91 -33.34 8.74 -14.51
N PRO A 92 -33.94 9.67 -13.73
CA PRO A 92 -33.87 9.63 -12.27
C PRO A 92 -34.41 8.30 -11.72
N ILE A 93 -33.65 7.68 -10.84
CA ILE A 93 -34.05 6.48 -10.11
C ILE A 93 -35.12 6.86 -9.08
N ASN A 94 -36.13 6.01 -8.92
CA ASN A 94 -37.17 6.20 -7.92
C ASN A 94 -36.54 6.30 -6.51
N SER A 95 -36.76 7.43 -5.84
CA SER A 95 -36.16 7.75 -4.55
C SER A 95 -36.72 6.96 -3.38
N GLU A 96 -37.80 6.21 -3.59
CA GLU A 96 -38.39 5.27 -2.61
C GLU A 96 -37.72 3.89 -2.61
N LEU A 97 -36.89 3.58 -3.63
CA LEU A 97 -36.09 2.34 -3.63
C LEU A 97 -35.11 2.32 -2.45
N SER A 98 -34.72 1.12 -2.03
CA SER A 98 -33.62 0.97 -1.08
C SER A 98 -32.29 1.39 -1.72
N ASN A 99 -31.31 1.76 -0.90
CA ASN A 99 -29.96 2.03 -1.39
C ASN A 99 -29.36 0.80 -2.09
N SER A 100 -29.59 -0.41 -1.57
CA SER A 100 -29.06 -1.65 -2.16
C SER A 100 -29.60 -1.91 -3.57
N GLU A 101 -30.81 -1.45 -3.88
CA GLU A 101 -31.42 -1.55 -5.21
C GLU A 101 -31.08 -0.35 -6.10
N ALA A 102 -30.93 0.85 -5.53
CA ALA A 102 -30.76 2.08 -6.29
C ALA A 102 -29.33 2.27 -6.82
N TRP A 103 -28.31 1.98 -6.01
CA TRP A 103 -26.92 2.18 -6.40
C TRP A 103 -26.41 1.02 -7.27
N LYS A 104 -26.32 1.26 -8.58
CA LYS A 104 -25.83 0.28 -9.56
C LYS A 104 -24.67 0.85 -10.37
N GLU A 105 -23.92 -0.06 -11.00
CA GLU A 105 -22.94 0.31 -12.03
C GLU A 105 -23.63 1.15 -13.11
N ASP A 106 -22.87 2.04 -13.75
CA ASP A 106 -23.33 2.97 -14.80
C ASP A 106 -24.39 4.00 -14.38
N CYS A 107 -24.74 4.06 -13.09
CA CYS A 107 -25.49 5.18 -12.57
C CYS A 107 -24.63 6.46 -12.59
N VAL A 108 -25.30 7.61 -12.67
CA VAL A 108 -24.68 8.92 -12.53
C VAL A 108 -25.34 9.61 -11.35
N LEU A 109 -24.55 9.95 -10.33
CA LEU A 109 -24.99 10.82 -9.25
C LEU A 109 -24.77 12.27 -9.69
N ARG A 110 -25.84 13.05 -9.79
CA ARG A 110 -25.77 14.48 -10.06
C ARG A 110 -25.84 15.24 -8.74
N VAL A 111 -24.93 16.19 -8.52
CA VAL A 111 -24.92 17.09 -7.37
C VAL A 111 -24.69 18.51 -7.86
N GLY A 112 -25.77 19.30 -7.96
CA GLY A 112 -25.74 20.62 -8.57
C GLY A 112 -25.37 20.53 -10.05
N THR A 113 -24.22 21.10 -10.42
CA THR A 113 -23.68 21.06 -11.79
C THR A 113 -22.67 19.92 -12.02
N GLU A 114 -22.27 19.22 -10.96
CA GLU A 114 -21.31 18.13 -11.05
C GLU A 114 -22.01 16.79 -11.29
N GLU A 115 -21.45 15.97 -12.18
CA GLU A 115 -21.92 14.60 -12.45
C GLU A 115 -20.83 13.59 -12.07
N PHE A 116 -21.17 12.66 -11.19
CA PHE A 116 -20.28 11.63 -10.67
C PHE A 116 -20.71 10.27 -11.24
N HIS A 117 -19.84 9.63 -11.99
CA HIS A 117 -20.07 8.25 -12.44
C HIS A 117 -19.96 7.30 -11.25
N VAL A 118 -21.01 6.51 -11.05
CA VAL A 118 -21.08 5.55 -9.95
C VAL A 118 -20.32 4.29 -10.33
N ARG A 119 -19.46 3.85 -9.42
CA ARG A 119 -18.75 2.57 -9.52
C ARG A 119 -19.05 1.75 -8.27
N VAL A 120 -19.60 0.56 -8.44
CA VAL A 120 -20.10 -0.28 -7.35
C VAL A 120 -19.19 -1.49 -7.15
N ASN A 121 -18.77 -1.72 -5.91
CA ASN A 121 -18.01 -2.89 -5.48
C ASN A 121 -16.73 -3.15 -6.30
N ILE A 122 -16.12 -2.10 -6.83
CA ILE A 122 -14.94 -2.25 -7.69
C ILE A 122 -13.66 -2.51 -6.89
N PRO A 123 -12.69 -3.26 -7.45
CA PRO A 123 -11.33 -3.38 -6.92
C PRO A 123 -10.65 -2.03 -6.70
N ARG A 124 -9.92 -1.84 -5.60
CA ARG A 124 -9.18 -0.60 -5.35
C ARG A 124 -7.87 -0.83 -4.61
N VAL A 125 -6.83 -0.16 -5.06
CA VAL A 125 -5.63 0.10 -4.27
C VAL A 125 -5.84 1.41 -3.53
N LEU A 126 -5.83 1.36 -2.20
CA LEU A 126 -6.18 2.51 -1.35
C LEU A 126 -4.97 3.41 -1.10
N VAL A 127 -3.85 2.80 -0.73
CA VAL A 127 -2.59 3.48 -0.47
C VAL A 127 -1.44 2.51 -0.75
N ILE A 128 -0.30 3.05 -1.15
CA ILE A 128 0.97 2.34 -1.21
C ILE A 128 1.97 3.11 -0.36
N SER A 129 2.59 2.44 0.61
CA SER A 129 3.71 3.00 1.37
C SER A 129 5.01 2.38 0.89
N LEU A 130 6.04 3.20 0.72
CA LEU A 130 7.40 2.76 0.41
C LEU A 130 8.30 2.93 1.63
N PRO A 131 9.34 2.10 1.79
CA PRO A 131 10.36 2.31 2.81
C PRO A 131 10.97 3.71 2.71
N ARG A 132 11.28 4.34 3.85
CA ARG A 132 11.85 5.70 3.88
C ARG A 132 13.23 5.80 3.25
N HIS A 133 13.96 4.68 3.23
CA HIS A 133 15.29 4.56 2.68
C HIS A 133 15.27 3.60 1.49
N THR A 134 15.72 4.10 0.34
CA THR A 134 15.91 3.29 -0.87
C THR A 134 17.40 3.21 -1.15
N LEU A 135 17.97 2.00 -1.08
CA LEU A 135 19.39 1.76 -1.26
C LEU A 135 19.62 0.93 -2.52
N GLN A 136 20.72 1.22 -3.22
CA GLN A 136 21.20 0.41 -4.34
C GLN A 136 21.38 -1.05 -3.90
N ALA A 137 20.98 -1.97 -4.77
CA ALA A 137 21.05 -3.42 -4.59
C ALA A 137 20.26 -3.95 -3.37
N CYS A 138 19.37 -3.15 -2.78
CA CYS A 138 18.45 -3.59 -1.75
C CYS A 138 17.03 -3.70 -2.30
N PRO A 139 16.29 -4.79 -2.02
CA PRO A 139 14.92 -4.92 -2.48
C PRO A 139 14.01 -3.89 -1.81
N VAL A 140 13.29 -3.13 -2.65
CA VAL A 140 12.25 -2.19 -2.25
C VAL A 140 10.91 -2.92 -2.31
N VAL A 141 10.29 -3.10 -1.14
CA VAL A 141 9.02 -3.80 -0.98
C VAL A 141 7.92 -2.77 -0.72
N PRO A 142 6.97 -2.57 -1.66
CA PRO A 142 5.80 -1.73 -1.41
C PRO A 142 4.86 -2.35 -0.38
N GLN A 143 4.23 -1.50 0.43
CA GLN A 143 3.21 -1.89 1.41
C GLN A 143 1.85 -1.35 0.98
N PRO A 144 1.11 -2.08 0.12
CA PRO A 144 -0.20 -1.66 -0.34
C PRO A 144 -1.30 -1.99 0.66
N GLN A 145 -2.35 -1.16 0.66
CA GLN A 145 -3.64 -1.51 1.26
C GLN A 145 -4.68 -1.64 0.15
N PHE A 146 -5.45 -2.72 0.19
CA PHE A 146 -6.44 -3.04 -0.83
C PHE A 146 -7.87 -2.98 -0.29
N SER A 147 -8.81 -2.81 -1.22
CA SER A 147 -10.23 -3.02 -1.00
C SER A 147 -10.77 -3.80 -2.19
N ARG A 148 -11.37 -4.97 -1.94
CA ARG A 148 -11.97 -5.84 -2.97
C ARG A 148 -10.99 -6.31 -4.06
N CYS A 149 -9.69 -6.35 -3.74
CA CYS A 149 -8.67 -7.03 -4.54
C CYS A 149 -7.51 -7.47 -3.66
N GLU A 150 -6.62 -8.27 -4.24
CA GLU A 150 -5.44 -8.82 -3.58
C GLU A 150 -4.19 -8.58 -4.43
N MET A 151 -3.02 -8.71 -3.82
CA MET A 151 -1.73 -8.40 -4.44
C MET A 151 -1.51 -9.12 -5.77
N HIS A 152 -1.84 -10.42 -5.86
CA HIS A 152 -1.66 -11.24 -7.07
C HIS A 152 -2.65 -10.89 -8.21
N SER A 153 -3.73 -10.18 -7.88
CA SER A 153 -4.71 -9.67 -8.86
C SER A 153 -4.33 -8.30 -9.42
N CYS A 154 -3.15 -7.78 -9.08
CA CYS A 154 -2.68 -6.48 -9.53
C CYS A 154 -1.50 -6.60 -10.51
N GLN A 155 -1.38 -5.60 -11.37
CA GLN A 155 -0.19 -5.29 -12.15
C GLN A 155 0.62 -4.21 -11.43
N TRP A 156 1.92 -4.41 -11.36
CA TRP A 156 2.87 -3.45 -10.82
C TRP A 156 3.67 -2.83 -11.96
N SER A 157 4.03 -1.56 -11.84
CA SER A 157 4.95 -0.91 -12.76
C SER A 157 5.81 0.07 -11.99
N TRP A 158 7.13 -0.11 -12.09
CA TRP A 158 8.13 0.77 -11.55
C TRP A 158 8.65 1.71 -12.62
N CYS A 159 8.82 2.96 -12.24
CA CYS A 159 9.43 3.99 -13.06
C CYS A 159 10.53 4.71 -12.29
N ARG A 160 11.62 5.02 -12.98
CA ARG A 160 12.61 5.99 -12.53
C ARG A 160 12.16 7.39 -12.95
N VAL A 161 12.27 8.35 -12.03
CA VAL A 161 11.93 9.75 -12.28
C VAL A 161 13.19 10.50 -12.70
N GLU A 162 13.35 10.77 -14.00
CA GLU A 162 14.56 11.43 -14.53
C GLU A 162 14.41 12.95 -14.70
N ASP A 163 13.24 13.51 -14.36
CA ASP A 163 13.03 14.95 -14.44
C ASP A 163 13.69 15.69 -13.27
N PRO A 164 14.73 16.52 -13.51
CA PRO A 164 15.42 17.25 -12.44
C PRO A 164 14.53 18.31 -11.77
N GLU A 165 13.47 18.76 -12.44
CA GLU A 165 12.48 19.70 -11.90
C GLU A 165 11.27 18.99 -11.29
N PHE A 166 11.33 17.65 -11.15
CA PHE A 166 10.20 16.87 -10.68
C PHE A 166 9.69 17.35 -9.33
N CYS A 167 8.38 17.63 -9.29
CA CYS A 167 7.68 17.98 -8.07
C CYS A 167 6.48 17.05 -7.91
N GLU A 168 6.40 16.36 -6.77
CA GLU A 168 5.27 15.46 -6.49
C GLU A 168 3.92 16.21 -6.50
N LYS A 169 3.92 17.50 -6.13
CA LYS A 169 2.71 18.34 -6.19
C LYS A 169 2.27 18.59 -7.63
N THR A 170 3.19 18.75 -8.58
CA THR A 170 2.81 18.95 -10.00
C THR A 170 2.28 17.67 -10.61
N LEU A 171 2.80 16.51 -10.20
CA LEU A 171 2.20 15.22 -10.51
C LEU A 171 0.77 15.13 -9.95
N LEU A 172 0.57 15.39 -8.66
CA LEU A 172 -0.76 15.39 -8.03
C LEU A 172 -1.74 16.37 -8.70
N GLN A 173 -1.28 17.53 -9.17
CA GLN A 173 -2.09 18.49 -9.92
C GLN A 173 -2.46 17.99 -11.32
N ALA A 174 -1.54 17.29 -11.99
CA ALA A 174 -1.81 16.68 -13.28
C ALA A 174 -2.81 15.51 -13.18
N LEU A 175 -2.84 14.85 -12.02
CA LEU A 175 -3.69 13.70 -11.73
C LEU A 175 -5.00 14.15 -11.08
N SER A 176 -5.98 14.56 -11.88
CA SER A 176 -7.29 14.90 -11.32
C SER A 176 -7.90 13.66 -10.62
N HIS A 177 -8.23 13.79 -9.34
CA HIS A 177 -8.93 12.77 -8.54
C HIS A 177 -8.12 11.54 -8.11
N GLY A 178 -6.78 11.63 -8.08
CA GLY A 178 -5.93 10.61 -7.46
C GLY A 178 -5.87 9.27 -8.21
N ARG A 179 -6.30 9.25 -9.48
CA ARG A 179 -6.07 8.14 -10.40
C ARG A 179 -4.88 8.45 -11.29
N VAL A 180 -4.04 7.43 -11.52
CA VAL A 180 -2.83 7.55 -12.32
C VAL A 180 -2.81 6.49 -13.38
N GLU A 181 -2.83 6.92 -14.64
CA GLU A 181 -2.46 6.05 -15.73
C GLU A 181 -1.11 6.51 -16.28
N LEU A 182 -0.16 5.59 -16.36
CA LEU A 182 1.14 5.81 -17.01
C LEU A 182 0.92 5.86 -18.53
N SER A 183 0.29 6.94 -19.01
CA SER A 183 0.14 7.23 -20.43
C SER A 183 1.44 7.78 -21.00
N ASP A 184 1.65 7.68 -22.31
CA ASP A 184 2.82 8.25 -22.98
C ASP A 184 2.97 9.75 -22.68
N GLN A 185 1.85 10.46 -22.56
CA GLN A 185 1.83 11.87 -22.17
C GLN A 185 2.38 12.07 -20.75
N LEU A 186 1.93 11.28 -19.77
CA LEU A 186 2.43 11.37 -18.39
C LEU A 186 3.92 11.01 -18.31
N MET A 187 4.30 9.92 -18.97
CA MET A 187 5.67 9.44 -19.04
C MET A 187 6.59 10.51 -19.63
N SER A 188 6.19 11.12 -20.75
CA SER A 188 6.96 12.20 -21.39
C SER A 188 7.00 13.48 -20.56
N THR A 189 5.89 13.86 -19.92
CA THR A 189 5.78 15.10 -19.14
C THR A 189 6.71 15.09 -17.93
N PHE A 190 6.77 13.96 -17.22
CA PHE A 190 7.57 13.81 -15.99
C PHE A 190 8.88 13.04 -16.21
N LYS A 191 9.27 12.83 -17.47
CA LYS A 191 10.45 12.05 -17.89
C LYS A 191 10.58 10.75 -17.08
N LEU A 192 9.48 10.01 -17.01
CA LEU A 192 9.44 8.73 -16.34
C LEU A 192 10.00 7.68 -17.29
N VAL A 193 10.90 6.85 -16.80
CA VAL A 193 11.44 5.69 -17.51
C VAL A 193 10.94 4.44 -16.81
N LYS A 194 10.19 3.60 -17.51
CA LYS A 194 9.73 2.32 -16.94
C LYS A 194 10.92 1.37 -16.77
N ILE A 195 11.09 0.82 -15.57
CA ILE A 195 12.26 0.00 -15.20
C ILE A 195 11.90 -1.43 -14.79
N SER A 196 10.67 -1.69 -14.32
CA SER A 196 10.24 -3.04 -13.93
C SER A 196 8.71 -3.17 -13.89
N ASP A 197 8.21 -4.40 -14.00
CA ASP A 197 6.80 -4.78 -13.75
C ASP A 197 6.65 -5.71 -12.53
N SER A 198 7.73 -5.96 -11.79
CA SER A 198 7.73 -6.81 -10.61
C SER A 198 7.10 -6.10 -9.42
N TYR A 199 6.53 -6.87 -8.49
CA TYR A 199 6.05 -6.33 -7.21
C TYR A 199 7.19 -5.72 -6.39
N VAL A 200 8.27 -6.49 -6.20
CA VAL A 200 9.51 -6.05 -5.55
C VAL A 200 10.48 -5.57 -6.63
N TYR A 201 11.10 -4.42 -6.41
CA TYR A 201 12.15 -3.88 -7.28
C TYR A 201 13.47 -3.76 -6.52
N CYS A 202 14.58 -4.15 -7.15
CA CYS A 202 15.92 -4.02 -6.60
C CYS A 202 16.67 -2.97 -7.42
N PRO A 203 16.88 -1.75 -6.91
CA PRO A 203 17.51 -0.67 -7.68
C PRO A 203 18.96 -1.01 -8.03
N ASP A 204 19.39 -0.68 -9.24
CA ASP A 204 20.76 -0.90 -9.69
C ASP A 204 21.62 0.38 -9.63
N SER A 205 22.80 0.35 -10.24
CA SER A 205 23.70 1.51 -10.27
C SER A 205 23.16 2.69 -11.08
N VAL A 206 22.31 2.48 -12.09
CA VAL A 206 21.79 3.57 -12.92
C VAL A 206 20.63 4.31 -12.25
N ASP A 207 20.04 3.72 -11.22
CA ASP A 207 18.96 4.35 -10.44
C ASP A 207 19.48 5.30 -9.35
N VAL A 208 20.76 5.22 -8.98
CA VAL A 208 21.36 6.04 -7.91
C VAL A 208 21.18 7.54 -8.22
N GLY A 209 20.68 8.28 -7.23
CA GLY A 209 20.39 9.70 -7.36
C GLY A 209 19.01 10.03 -7.92
N TYR A 210 18.24 9.04 -8.38
CA TYR A 210 16.88 9.24 -8.87
C TYR A 210 15.82 8.75 -7.88
N LYS A 211 14.62 9.34 -7.94
CA LYS A 211 13.46 8.83 -7.21
C LYS A 211 12.80 7.70 -8.00
N LEU A 212 12.15 6.80 -7.27
CA LEU A 212 11.38 5.71 -7.85
C LEU A 212 9.89 5.98 -7.66
N LEU A 213 9.10 5.71 -8.69
CA LEU A 213 7.65 5.70 -8.67
C LEU A 213 7.19 4.26 -8.86
N VAL A 214 6.24 3.81 -8.04
CA VAL A 214 5.55 2.54 -8.25
C VAL A 214 4.08 2.80 -8.49
N LEU A 215 3.51 2.17 -9.50
CA LEU A 215 2.07 2.11 -9.78
C LEU A 215 1.57 0.68 -9.50
N CYS A 216 0.42 0.57 -8.84
CA CYS A 216 -0.31 -0.68 -8.67
C CYS A 216 -1.71 -0.55 -9.29
N GLN A 217 -2.00 -1.40 -10.27
CA GLN A 217 -3.23 -1.40 -11.04
C GLN A 217 -3.99 -2.72 -10.85
N PRO A 218 -5.20 -2.71 -10.28
CA PRO A 218 -6.02 -3.92 -10.19
C PRO A 218 -6.38 -4.41 -11.59
N LEU A 219 -6.33 -5.73 -11.76
CA LEU A 219 -6.73 -6.42 -12.98
C LEU A 219 -7.91 -7.35 -12.67
N ASP A 220 -8.78 -7.51 -13.66
CA ASP A 220 -9.79 -8.55 -13.62
C ASP A 220 -9.09 -9.93 -13.59
N PRO A 221 -9.40 -10.82 -12.64
CA PRO A 221 -8.70 -12.10 -12.50
C PRO A 221 -8.76 -12.99 -13.75
N ILE A 222 -9.80 -12.86 -14.57
CA ILE A 222 -10.07 -13.72 -15.72
C ILE A 222 -9.56 -13.05 -17.01
N SER A 223 -10.11 -11.88 -17.34
CA SER A 223 -9.81 -11.16 -18.60
C SER A 223 -8.46 -10.42 -18.56
N ARG A 224 -7.87 -10.24 -17.37
CA ARG A 224 -6.64 -9.47 -17.14
C ARG A 224 -6.72 -8.02 -17.61
N GLN A 225 -7.92 -7.51 -17.87
CA GLN A 225 -8.14 -6.11 -18.20
C GLN A 225 -8.00 -5.23 -16.95
N LYS A 226 -7.55 -3.99 -17.15
CA LYS A 226 -7.48 -2.99 -16.08
C LYS A 226 -8.87 -2.72 -15.53
N VAL A 227 -9.04 -2.87 -14.23
CA VAL A 227 -10.30 -2.61 -13.53
C VAL A 227 -10.05 -1.76 -12.30
N GLY A 228 -11.11 -1.24 -11.72
CA GLY A 228 -11.02 -0.64 -10.40
C GLY A 228 -10.32 0.72 -10.35
N ILE A 229 -9.77 1.03 -9.17
CA ILE A 229 -8.98 2.24 -8.91
C ILE A 229 -7.55 1.85 -8.58
N ASN A 230 -6.60 2.41 -9.31
CA ASN A 230 -5.17 2.24 -9.06
C ASN A 230 -4.65 3.24 -8.03
N CYS A 231 -3.44 2.99 -7.55
CA CYS A 231 -2.71 3.88 -6.67
C CYS A 231 -1.23 3.87 -7.05
N TYR A 232 -0.51 4.90 -6.65
CA TYR A 232 0.92 5.02 -6.84
C TYR A 232 1.59 5.50 -5.57
N ALA A 233 2.90 5.32 -5.50
CA ALA A 233 3.75 5.95 -4.49
C ALA A 233 5.08 6.38 -5.13
N ILE A 234 5.71 7.38 -4.52
CA ILE A 234 7.05 7.84 -4.90
C ILE A 234 7.95 7.72 -3.69
N SER A 235 9.20 7.32 -3.92
CA SER A 235 10.20 7.23 -2.86
C SER A 235 10.43 8.62 -2.22
N SER A 236 10.49 8.64 -0.89
CA SER A 236 10.73 9.88 -0.13
C SER A 236 12.07 10.49 -0.48
N THR A 237 13.10 9.65 -0.61
CA THR A 237 14.45 10.02 -1.01
C THR A 237 14.80 9.42 -2.37
N PRO A 238 15.76 10.01 -3.10
CA PRO A 238 16.41 9.31 -4.20
C PRO A 238 17.08 8.02 -3.72
N VAL A 239 17.34 7.10 -4.66
CA VAL A 239 18.14 5.89 -4.43
C VAL A 239 19.54 6.31 -3.98
N GLN A 240 19.97 5.78 -2.83
CA GLN A 240 21.28 6.07 -2.25
C GLN A 240 22.24 4.93 -2.56
N LEU A 241 23.53 5.22 -2.58
CA LEU A 241 24.55 4.18 -2.60
C LEU A 241 24.43 3.31 -1.34
N PHE A 242 24.68 2.02 -1.51
CA PHE A 242 24.74 1.13 -0.36
C PHE A 242 26.03 1.38 0.46
N PRO A 243 25.95 1.42 1.80
CA PRO A 243 27.11 1.58 2.67
C PRO A 243 27.94 0.29 2.75
N GLU A 244 28.62 -0.07 1.66
CA GLU A 244 29.35 -1.33 1.62
C GLU A 244 30.52 -1.35 2.61
N THR A 245 30.69 -2.47 3.31
CA THR A 245 31.77 -2.68 4.29
C THR A 245 32.69 -3.81 3.84
N GLU A 246 33.98 -3.72 4.17
CA GLU A 246 34.98 -4.74 3.80
C GLU A 246 34.57 -6.14 4.27
N GLY A 247 34.06 -6.27 5.49
CA GLY A 247 33.59 -7.55 6.03
C GLY A 247 32.37 -8.13 5.31
N GLN A 248 31.46 -7.29 4.80
CA GLN A 248 30.35 -7.77 3.98
C GLN A 248 30.83 -8.24 2.61
N VAL A 249 31.74 -7.49 1.98
CA VAL A 249 32.33 -7.87 0.69
C VAL A 249 33.02 -9.22 0.81
N ASP A 250 33.87 -9.39 1.82
CA ASP A 250 34.57 -10.64 2.10
C ASP A 250 33.60 -11.82 2.24
N ARG A 251 32.55 -11.69 3.05
CA ARG A 251 31.52 -12.74 3.21
C ARG A 251 30.84 -13.10 1.89
N PHE A 252 30.51 -12.11 1.05
CA PHE A 252 29.86 -12.36 -0.25
C PHE A 252 30.79 -13.04 -1.27
N MET A 253 32.11 -12.90 -1.13
CA MET A 253 33.07 -13.63 -1.98
C MET A 253 32.94 -15.14 -1.82
N HIS A 254 32.52 -15.62 -0.64
CA HIS A 254 32.30 -17.04 -0.35
C HIS A 254 30.93 -17.56 -0.77
N THR A 255 30.01 -16.69 -1.18
CA THR A 255 28.61 -17.04 -1.46
C THR A 255 28.13 -16.53 -2.82
N ARG A 256 29.03 -16.37 -3.79
CA ARG A 256 28.74 -15.77 -5.11
C ARG A 256 27.67 -16.48 -5.93
N GLN A 257 27.42 -17.76 -5.65
CA GLN A 257 26.49 -18.60 -6.39
C GLN A 257 25.65 -19.43 -5.44
N VAL A 258 24.51 -19.87 -5.97
CA VAL A 258 23.69 -20.92 -5.37
C VAL A 258 24.51 -22.20 -5.23
N THR A 259 24.23 -22.97 -4.18
CA THR A 259 24.82 -24.28 -3.94
C THR A 259 24.32 -25.30 -4.97
N ASP A 260 25.15 -26.32 -5.26
CA ASP A 260 24.70 -27.47 -6.04
C ASP A 260 23.81 -28.42 -5.21
N THR A 261 23.33 -29.49 -5.83
CA THR A 261 22.41 -30.45 -5.20
C THR A 261 23.03 -31.23 -4.03
N ASN A 262 24.36 -31.31 -3.92
CA ASN A 262 25.07 -32.02 -2.86
C ASN A 262 25.45 -31.12 -1.68
N HIS A 263 25.31 -29.80 -1.83
CA HIS A 263 25.63 -28.83 -0.80
C HIS A 263 24.38 -28.16 -0.25
N LEU A 264 24.45 -27.81 1.03
CA LEU A 264 23.42 -27.07 1.74
C LEU A 264 24.05 -25.84 2.39
N ARG A 265 23.51 -24.66 2.10
CA ARG A 265 23.86 -23.41 2.76
C ARG A 265 22.73 -22.96 3.67
N VAL A 266 23.01 -22.92 4.96
CA VAL A 266 22.06 -22.53 6.00
C VAL A 266 22.50 -21.22 6.64
N ILE A 267 21.57 -20.28 6.78
CA ILE A 267 21.74 -19.07 7.59
C ILE A 267 21.06 -19.28 8.93
N SER A 268 21.73 -18.89 10.02
CA SER A 268 21.10 -18.60 11.30
C SER A 268 21.45 -17.17 11.69
N TYR A 269 20.45 -16.31 11.88
CA TYR A 269 20.71 -14.89 12.12
C TYR A 269 19.65 -14.23 13.00
N ASN A 270 20.07 -13.71 14.15
CA ASN A 270 19.26 -12.80 14.96
C ASN A 270 19.36 -11.39 14.35
N ILE A 271 18.22 -10.84 13.93
CA ILE A 271 18.18 -9.60 13.14
C ILE A 271 17.75 -8.36 13.94
N LEU A 272 17.69 -8.47 15.26
CA LEU A 272 17.33 -7.42 16.21
C LEU A 272 15.95 -6.81 15.94
N ALA A 273 14.94 -7.19 16.73
CA ALA A 273 13.60 -6.65 16.57
C ALA A 273 13.57 -5.14 16.80
N ASP A 274 12.72 -4.46 16.03
CA ASP A 274 12.66 -2.99 16.03
C ASP A 274 12.35 -2.39 17.42
N MET A 275 11.61 -3.12 18.25
CA MET A 275 11.29 -2.69 19.61
C MET A 275 12.52 -2.58 20.51
N TRP A 276 13.56 -3.37 20.22
CA TRP A 276 14.84 -3.36 20.95
C TRP A 276 15.84 -2.36 20.37
N ALA A 277 15.53 -1.69 19.26
CA ALA A 277 16.41 -0.70 18.64
C ALA A 277 15.87 0.74 18.75
N ASN A 278 14.54 0.90 18.73
CA ASN A 278 13.92 2.21 18.51
C ASN A 278 13.66 3.01 19.80
N SER A 279 13.75 2.41 20.98
CA SER A 279 13.52 3.15 22.23
C SER A 279 14.67 4.12 22.51
N LYS A 280 14.36 5.23 23.20
CA LYS A 280 15.40 6.21 23.59
C LYS A 280 16.50 5.57 24.42
N ASP A 281 16.14 4.71 25.36
CA ASP A 281 17.11 4.01 26.22
C ASP A 281 17.99 3.05 25.41
N CYS A 282 17.43 2.36 24.40
CA CYS A 282 18.24 1.56 23.48
C CYS A 282 19.25 2.44 22.73
N GLN A 283 18.83 3.61 22.25
CA GLN A 283 19.72 4.51 21.51
C GLN A 283 20.78 5.17 22.39
N THR A 284 20.50 5.48 23.65
CA THR A 284 21.42 6.21 24.53
C THR A 284 22.26 5.32 25.45
N VAL A 285 21.78 4.11 25.76
CA VAL A 285 22.44 3.20 26.72
C VAL A 285 23.00 1.96 26.04
N ILE A 286 22.21 1.28 25.18
CA ILE A 286 22.61 0.00 24.58
C ILE A 286 23.47 0.23 23.32
N TYR A 287 23.05 1.17 22.46
CA TYR A 287 23.68 1.48 21.18
C TYR A 287 24.13 2.95 21.04
N PRO A 288 24.79 3.57 22.05
CA PRO A 288 25.18 4.98 22.00
C PRO A 288 26.19 5.30 20.88
N HIS A 289 26.87 4.28 20.38
CA HIS A 289 27.85 4.37 19.30
C HIS A 289 27.21 4.28 17.91
N CYS A 290 25.94 3.85 17.80
CA CYS A 290 25.23 3.75 16.53
C CYS A 290 24.54 5.06 16.18
N SER A 291 24.66 5.47 14.92
CA SER A 291 23.93 6.65 14.44
C SER A 291 22.41 6.37 14.44
N PRO A 292 21.56 7.42 14.60
CA PRO A 292 20.10 7.25 14.48
C PRO A 292 19.66 6.63 13.16
N LEU A 293 20.35 6.94 12.05
CA LEU A 293 20.10 6.35 10.73
C LEU A 293 20.38 4.83 10.75
N SER A 294 21.47 4.39 11.37
CA SER A 294 21.85 2.97 11.43
C SER A 294 20.88 2.14 12.27
N LEU A 295 20.19 2.75 13.25
CA LEU A 295 19.17 2.09 14.06
C LEU A 295 17.78 2.14 13.44
N ASP A 296 17.55 3.03 12.46
CA ASP A 296 16.28 3.17 11.77
C ASP A 296 15.80 1.84 11.18
N SER A 297 14.53 1.50 11.42
CA SER A 297 13.96 0.22 11.01
C SER A 297 14.00 0.02 9.50
N ASP A 298 13.68 1.04 8.70
CA ASP A 298 13.62 0.90 7.24
C ASP A 298 15.04 0.73 6.67
N TYR A 299 16.01 1.44 7.26
CA TYR A 299 17.41 1.30 6.89
C TYR A 299 17.93 -0.11 7.20
N ARG A 300 17.73 -0.60 8.44
CA ARG A 300 18.14 -1.96 8.82
C ARG A 300 17.46 -3.04 7.99
N ARG A 301 16.16 -2.89 7.69
CA ARG A 301 15.42 -3.83 6.81
C ARG A 301 16.07 -3.93 5.44
N ALA A 302 16.41 -2.80 4.82
CA ALA A 302 17.08 -2.78 3.51
C ALA A 302 18.43 -3.54 3.57
N LEU A 303 19.26 -3.28 4.58
CA LEU A 303 20.54 -3.96 4.76
C LEU A 303 20.36 -5.47 4.96
N THR A 304 19.48 -5.89 5.88
CA THR A 304 19.23 -7.30 6.17
C THR A 304 18.71 -8.04 4.95
N ASN A 305 17.76 -7.47 4.19
CA ASN A 305 17.21 -8.15 3.02
C ASN A 305 18.27 -8.37 1.93
N ARG A 306 19.11 -7.36 1.65
CA ARG A 306 20.24 -7.53 0.72
C ARG A 306 21.21 -8.60 1.22
N GLU A 307 21.55 -8.57 2.51
CA GLU A 307 22.46 -9.53 3.14
C GLU A 307 21.96 -10.97 2.98
N LEU A 308 20.69 -11.23 3.31
CA LEU A 308 20.09 -12.57 3.20
C LEU A 308 20.06 -13.09 1.76
N ILE A 309 19.67 -12.24 0.80
CA ILE A 309 19.58 -12.62 -0.61
C ILE A 309 20.98 -12.93 -1.19
N ASN A 310 21.98 -12.10 -0.89
CA ASN A 310 23.33 -12.23 -1.47
C ASN A 310 24.14 -13.40 -0.89
N TYR A 311 23.67 -14.01 0.19
CA TYR A 311 24.23 -15.29 0.63
C TYR A 311 23.81 -16.47 -0.24
N HIS A 312 22.86 -16.32 -1.16
CA HIS A 312 22.30 -17.40 -1.96
C HIS A 312 22.03 -18.66 -1.11
N PRO A 313 21.28 -18.55 0.01
CA PRO A 313 21.09 -19.66 0.92
C PRO A 313 20.14 -20.70 0.34
N ASP A 314 20.04 -21.83 1.02
CA ASP A 314 19.02 -22.85 0.79
C ASP A 314 17.94 -22.79 1.87
N ILE A 315 18.37 -22.55 3.11
CA ILE A 315 17.54 -22.41 4.30
C ILE A 315 17.98 -21.16 5.08
N VAL A 316 17.01 -20.40 5.60
CA VAL A 316 17.25 -19.22 6.42
C VAL A 316 16.45 -19.33 7.71
N CYS A 317 17.13 -19.35 8.85
CA CYS A 317 16.55 -19.34 10.18
C CYS A 317 16.81 -17.98 10.84
N LEU A 318 15.76 -17.23 11.16
CA LEU A 318 15.88 -15.89 11.75
C LEU A 318 15.27 -15.84 13.14
N GLN A 319 15.88 -15.04 14.02
CA GLN A 319 15.36 -14.74 15.36
C GLN A 319 15.11 -13.24 15.51
N GLU A 320 14.28 -12.88 16.51
CA GLU A 320 13.85 -11.50 16.78
C GLU A 320 13.16 -10.84 15.58
N VAL A 321 12.27 -11.59 14.92
CA VAL A 321 11.51 -11.09 13.79
C VAL A 321 10.14 -10.63 14.25
N SER A 322 9.80 -9.36 14.11
CA SER A 322 8.43 -8.90 14.34
C SER A 322 7.50 -9.38 13.23
N LYS A 323 6.21 -9.54 13.52
CA LYS A 323 5.20 -9.97 12.52
C LYS A 323 5.24 -9.11 11.26
N TYR A 324 5.25 -7.78 11.42
CA TYR A 324 5.31 -6.83 10.31
C TYR A 324 6.65 -6.90 9.54
N ARG A 325 7.76 -7.21 10.22
CA ARG A 325 9.05 -7.39 9.53
C ARG A 325 9.06 -8.65 8.67
N TYR A 326 8.38 -9.71 9.12
CA TYR A 326 8.17 -10.91 8.31
C TYR A 326 7.23 -10.65 7.13
N THR A 327 6.00 -10.18 7.39
CA THR A 327 4.95 -10.06 6.36
C THR A 327 5.23 -8.97 5.34
N ASP A 328 5.79 -7.84 5.76
CA ASP A 328 5.83 -6.62 4.95
C ASP A 328 7.25 -6.31 4.42
N SER A 329 8.22 -7.19 4.68
CA SER A 329 9.61 -6.96 4.25
C SER A 329 10.33 -8.26 3.88
N ILE A 330 10.57 -9.17 4.84
CA ILE A 330 11.39 -10.36 4.62
C ILE A 330 10.73 -11.33 3.65
N MET A 331 9.47 -11.71 3.89
CA MET A 331 8.81 -12.71 3.04
C MET A 331 8.64 -12.20 1.60
N PRO A 332 8.12 -10.99 1.33
CA PRO A 332 8.08 -10.45 -0.03
C PRO A 332 9.45 -10.41 -0.73
N ALA A 333 10.49 -9.97 -0.03
CA ALA A 333 11.84 -9.90 -0.61
C ALA A 333 12.39 -11.29 -0.93
N MET A 334 12.25 -12.24 -0.02
CA MET A 334 12.76 -13.60 -0.21
C MET A 334 11.92 -14.41 -1.21
N GLU A 335 10.61 -14.17 -1.27
CA GLU A 335 9.72 -14.77 -2.28
C GLU A 335 10.11 -14.35 -3.70
N SER A 336 10.54 -13.10 -3.88
CA SER A 336 11.02 -12.58 -5.16
C SER A 336 12.25 -13.34 -5.71
N VAL A 337 12.98 -14.05 -4.84
CA VAL A 337 14.13 -14.89 -5.19
C VAL A 337 13.87 -16.39 -4.94
N GLY A 338 12.60 -16.80 -4.91
CA GLY A 338 12.21 -18.22 -4.96
C GLY A 338 12.00 -18.91 -3.61
N PHE A 339 11.95 -18.16 -2.51
CA PHE A 339 11.71 -18.73 -1.19
C PHE A 339 10.22 -18.77 -0.83
N THR A 340 9.91 -19.61 0.14
CA THR A 340 8.70 -19.56 0.96
C THR A 340 9.12 -19.81 2.42
N GLY A 341 8.20 -19.77 3.38
CA GLY A 341 8.56 -20.03 4.77
C GLY A 341 7.44 -19.90 5.78
N HIS A 342 7.81 -20.10 7.05
CA HIS A 342 6.91 -20.06 8.19
C HIS A 342 7.43 -19.10 9.25
N PHE A 343 6.50 -18.43 9.93
CA PHE A 343 6.76 -17.55 11.05
C PHE A 343 6.03 -18.08 12.29
N ALA A 344 6.76 -18.18 13.40
CA ALA A 344 6.21 -18.57 14.70
C ALA A 344 6.47 -17.46 15.71
N LEU A 345 5.41 -16.92 16.30
CA LEU A 345 5.52 -15.94 17.38
C LEU A 345 6.03 -16.60 18.66
N LYS A 346 6.84 -15.87 19.43
CA LYS A 346 7.12 -16.26 20.81
C LYS A 346 5.82 -16.21 21.62
N THR A 347 5.67 -17.13 22.56
CA THR A 347 4.59 -17.06 23.56
C THR A 347 4.81 -15.92 24.55
N GLY A 348 3.72 -15.48 25.18
CA GLY A 348 3.72 -14.26 25.99
C GLY A 348 3.43 -13.04 25.12
N GLU A 349 3.28 -11.86 25.73
CA GLU A 349 2.95 -10.61 25.02
C GLU A 349 4.12 -10.05 24.19
N MET A 350 5.00 -10.92 23.69
CA MET A 350 6.19 -10.57 22.92
C MET A 350 5.83 -10.42 21.44
N PRO A 351 5.95 -9.23 20.83
CA PRO A 351 5.54 -8.99 19.45
C PRO A 351 6.63 -9.38 18.42
N GLU A 352 7.42 -10.41 18.72
CA GLU A 352 8.49 -10.96 17.87
C GLU A 352 8.53 -12.50 17.94
N GLY A 353 9.23 -13.09 16.98
CA GLY A 353 9.27 -14.53 16.80
C GLY A 353 10.46 -15.01 15.98
N GLU A 354 10.29 -16.23 15.49
CA GLU A 354 11.28 -16.95 14.69
C GLU A 354 10.73 -17.20 13.29
N VAL A 355 11.61 -17.20 12.30
CA VAL A 355 11.26 -17.48 10.90
C VAL A 355 12.13 -18.59 10.38
N ILE A 356 11.53 -19.51 9.62
CA ILE A 356 12.25 -20.43 8.75
C ILE A 356 11.82 -20.19 7.30
N LEU A 357 12.78 -19.91 6.42
CA LEU A 357 12.58 -19.79 4.99
C LEU A 357 13.36 -20.88 4.28
N TYR A 358 12.83 -21.37 3.18
CA TYR A 358 13.47 -22.40 2.35
C TYR A 358 13.14 -22.16 0.87
N ARG A 359 14.06 -22.60 0.02
CA ARG A 359 13.91 -22.51 -1.43
C ARG A 359 12.88 -23.51 -1.96
N ARG A 360 11.90 -23.02 -2.74
CA ARG A 360 10.83 -23.85 -3.31
C ARG A 360 11.31 -24.86 -4.35
N ASP A 361 12.43 -24.59 -5.01
CA ASP A 361 13.02 -25.48 -6.01
C ASP A 361 13.91 -26.58 -5.40
N ARG A 362 14.15 -26.54 -4.09
CA ARG A 362 14.99 -27.52 -3.38
C ARG A 362 14.27 -28.31 -2.30
N PHE A 363 13.24 -27.73 -1.69
CA PHE A 363 12.55 -28.34 -0.56
C PHE A 363 11.04 -28.32 -0.74
N GLU A 364 10.43 -29.43 -0.35
CA GLU A 364 9.00 -29.54 -0.09
C GLU A 364 8.84 -29.70 1.43
N VAL A 365 7.87 -28.98 2.01
CA VAL A 365 7.55 -29.12 3.42
C VAL A 365 6.57 -30.25 3.62
N ILE A 366 6.95 -31.19 4.48
CA ILE A 366 6.11 -32.32 4.88
C ILE A 366 5.23 -31.91 6.06
N ASP A 367 5.84 -31.37 7.12
CA ASP A 367 5.13 -30.97 8.35
C ASP A 367 5.76 -29.71 8.97
N VAL A 368 4.97 -28.99 9.76
CA VAL A 368 5.41 -27.82 10.53
C VAL A 368 4.96 -27.95 11.98
N TYR A 369 5.92 -27.88 12.90
CA TYR A 369 5.67 -27.90 14.34
C TYR A 369 6.24 -26.65 14.98
N SER A 370 5.43 -25.97 15.82
CA SER A 370 5.88 -24.87 16.66
C SER A 370 5.77 -25.30 18.12
N LEU A 371 6.91 -25.46 18.78
CA LEU A 371 6.98 -25.95 20.15
C LEU A 371 7.22 -24.78 21.09
N HIS A 372 6.35 -24.65 22.09
CA HIS A 372 6.49 -23.63 23.12
C HIS A 372 6.88 -24.27 24.43
N SER A 373 8.12 -24.05 24.88
CA SER A 373 8.68 -24.69 26.07
C SER A 373 7.80 -24.53 27.32
N GLY A 374 7.14 -23.38 27.51
CA GLY A 374 6.23 -23.15 28.64
C GLY A 374 5.01 -24.08 28.69
N ILE A 375 4.55 -24.59 27.55
CA ILE A 375 3.44 -25.56 27.48
C ILE A 375 3.93 -26.96 27.82
N PHE A 376 5.13 -27.33 27.34
CA PHE A 376 5.75 -28.63 27.60
C PHE A 376 6.16 -28.82 29.08
N PHE A 377 6.69 -27.77 29.72
CA PHE A 377 7.09 -27.83 31.13
C PHE A 377 5.90 -27.79 32.11
N ASN A 378 4.78 -27.15 31.74
CA ASN A 378 3.57 -27.17 32.58
C ASN A 378 2.83 -28.51 32.53
N GLN A 379 2.95 -29.29 31.45
CA GLN A 379 2.39 -30.65 31.39
C GLN A 379 3.22 -31.67 32.19
N SER A 380 4.53 -31.47 32.32
CA SER A 380 5.40 -32.37 33.10
C SER A 380 5.30 -32.15 34.62
N ASN A 381 4.91 -30.96 35.07
CA ASN A 381 4.63 -30.69 36.49
C ASN A 381 3.24 -31.18 36.97
N ALA A 382 2.32 -31.50 36.05
CA ALA A 382 1.01 -32.08 36.40
C ALA A 382 1.05 -33.59 36.67
N VAL A 383 2.19 -34.25 36.41
CA VAL A 383 2.39 -35.70 36.64
C VAL A 383 3.21 -35.97 37.91
N LEU A 384 3.64 -34.92 38.63
CA LEU A 384 4.45 -35.02 39.84
C LEU A 384 3.82 -34.30 41.05
N GLN A 385 2.48 -34.25 41.15
CA GLN A 385 1.77 -33.92 42.39
C GLN A 385 0.91 -35.09 42.87
#